data_AF-A1VTE2-F1
#
_entry.id   AF-A1VTE2-F1
#
_cell.length_a   1.000
_cell.length_b   1.000
_cell.length_c   1.000
_cell.angle_alpha   90.00
_cell.angle_beta   90.00
_cell.angle_gamma   90.00
#
_symmetry.space_group_name_H-M   'P 1'
#
loop_
_entity.id
_entity.type
_entity.pdbx_description
1 polymer ?
#
loop_
_entity_poly.entity_id
_entity_poly.type
_entity_poly.pdbx_seq_one_letter_code
_entity_poly.pdbx_strand_id
1 'polypeptide(L)'
;MNSSTTQPTGVKPVDPDLAEQAVPGHGVPSQDPDPAAQVALDPEEAERESKSVLIGGGLVAGSAAGAAVGAVVAGPVGVLVGGTIGAVAGAIGGGAAGELVNPESTTSADDAPKDAEDTHRGTPPR
;
A
#
# COMPACT_ATOMS: atom_id res chain seq x y z
N MET A 1 -5.99 -33.55 -4.49
CA MET A 1 -7.30 -33.78 -5.13
C MET A 1 -8.08 -32.49 -4.99
N ASN A 2 -7.88 -31.53 -5.90
CA ASN A 2 -8.62 -30.26 -5.87
C ASN A 2 -9.88 -30.43 -6.72
N SER A 3 -11.00 -30.54 -6.04
CA SER A 3 -12.32 -30.55 -6.66
C SER A 3 -12.68 -29.12 -7.03
N SER A 4 -12.32 -28.70 -8.24
CA SER A 4 -12.96 -27.55 -8.90
C SER A 4 -14.43 -27.91 -9.09
N THR A 5 -15.28 -27.50 -8.16
CA THR A 5 -16.72 -27.61 -8.31
C THR A 5 -17.15 -26.47 -9.21
N THR A 6 -17.09 -26.69 -10.52
CA THR A 6 -17.93 -25.96 -11.47
C THR A 6 -19.37 -26.18 -11.00
N GLN A 7 -19.97 -25.18 -10.34
CA GLN A 7 -21.35 -25.31 -9.91
C GLN A 7 -22.21 -25.53 -11.16
N PRO A 8 -23.06 -26.58 -11.19
CA PRO A 8 -24.02 -26.75 -12.25
C PRO A 8 -24.98 -25.56 -12.23
N THR A 9 -25.13 -24.89 -13.37
CA THR A 9 -26.12 -23.85 -13.62
C THR A 9 -27.51 -24.39 -13.25
N GLY A 10 -28.00 -24.10 -12.04
CA GLY A 10 -29.34 -24.53 -11.61
C GLY A 10 -29.49 -25.01 -10.17
N VAL A 11 -28.41 -25.12 -9.38
CA VAL A 11 -28.55 -25.40 -7.93
C VAL A 11 -28.76 -24.08 -7.20
N LYS A 12 -29.89 -23.95 -6.47
CA LYS A 12 -30.10 -22.79 -5.60
C LYS A 12 -28.93 -22.72 -4.60
N PRO A 13 -28.28 -21.56 -4.43
CA PRO A 13 -27.29 -21.35 -3.39
C PRO A 13 -27.83 -21.88 -2.06
N VAL A 14 -27.04 -22.73 -1.39
CA VAL A 14 -27.41 -23.35 -0.11
C VAL A 14 -27.67 -22.28 0.95
N ASP A 15 -27.03 -21.13 0.78
CA ASP A 15 -27.19 -19.92 1.56
C ASP A 15 -27.56 -18.74 0.62
N PRO A 16 -28.73 -18.10 0.78
CA PRO A 16 -29.13 -16.96 -0.02
C PRO A 16 -28.17 -15.77 0.11
N ASP A 17 -27.54 -15.57 1.27
CA ASP A 17 -26.62 -14.45 1.48
C ASP A 17 -25.36 -14.61 0.61
N LEU A 18 -24.92 -15.86 0.39
CA LEU A 18 -23.80 -16.19 -0.47
C LEU A 18 -24.14 -16.01 -1.96
N ALA A 19 -25.41 -16.18 -2.34
CA ALA A 19 -25.92 -15.90 -3.68
C ALA A 19 -25.82 -14.41 -4.00
N GLU A 20 -26.17 -13.56 -3.03
CA GLU A 20 -26.17 -12.12 -3.19
C GLU A 20 -24.75 -11.53 -3.26
N GLN A 21 -23.78 -12.18 -2.60
CA GLN A 21 -22.37 -11.78 -2.64
C GLN A 21 -21.64 -12.23 -3.91
N ALA A 22 -22.22 -13.14 -4.70
CA ALA A 22 -21.59 -13.68 -5.89
C ALA A 22 -21.71 -12.72 -7.08
N VAL A 23 -20.66 -12.67 -7.91
CA VAL A 23 -20.76 -12.03 -9.23
C VAL A 23 -21.60 -12.93 -10.14
N PRO A 24 -22.51 -12.39 -10.97
CA PRO A 24 -23.36 -13.22 -11.83
C PRO A 24 -22.55 -14.20 -12.69
N GLY A 25 -22.83 -15.50 -12.54
CA GLY A 25 -22.12 -16.57 -13.27
C GLY A 25 -20.82 -17.05 -12.61
N HIS A 26 -20.44 -16.47 -11.46
CA HIS A 26 -19.23 -16.79 -10.70
C HIS A 26 -19.54 -17.07 -9.24
N GLY A 27 -18.53 -17.49 -8.46
CA GLY A 27 -18.65 -17.63 -7.02
C GLY A 27 -18.57 -16.29 -6.27
N VAL A 28 -18.42 -16.37 -4.95
CA VAL A 28 -18.04 -15.20 -4.14
C VAL A 28 -16.64 -14.74 -4.57
N PRO A 29 -16.44 -13.44 -4.87
CA PRO A 29 -15.15 -12.91 -5.30
C PRO A 29 -13.97 -13.39 -4.43
N SER A 30 -14.09 -13.33 -3.10
CA SER A 30 -13.00 -13.74 -2.19
C SER A 30 -12.63 -15.24 -2.23
N GLN A 31 -13.47 -16.09 -2.82
CA GLN A 31 -13.30 -17.55 -2.87
C GLN A 31 -13.14 -18.10 -4.29
N ASP A 32 -13.28 -17.25 -5.31
CA ASP A 32 -13.19 -17.65 -6.70
C ASP A 32 -11.89 -17.10 -7.32
N PRO A 33 -10.92 -17.97 -7.68
CA PRO A 33 -9.66 -17.53 -8.25
C PRO A 33 -9.79 -17.01 -9.69
N ASP A 34 -10.95 -17.16 -10.34
CA ASP A 34 -11.20 -16.56 -11.65
C ASP A 34 -11.14 -15.03 -11.53
N PRO A 35 -10.28 -14.33 -12.29
CA PRO A 35 -10.24 -12.87 -12.28
C PRO A 35 -11.57 -12.22 -12.64
N ALA A 36 -12.39 -12.87 -13.47
CA ALA A 36 -13.71 -12.35 -13.84
C ALA A 36 -14.70 -12.38 -12.67
N ALA A 37 -14.46 -13.21 -11.65
CA ALA A 37 -15.23 -13.24 -10.41
C ALA A 37 -14.87 -12.10 -9.44
N GLN A 38 -13.78 -11.37 -9.69
CA GLN A 38 -13.36 -10.26 -8.85
C GLN A 38 -14.08 -8.97 -9.24
N VAL A 39 -14.36 -8.14 -8.25
CA VAL A 39 -14.87 -6.78 -8.48
C VAL A 39 -13.67 -5.85 -8.65
N ALA A 40 -13.54 -5.25 -9.83
CA ALA A 40 -12.50 -4.26 -10.08
C ALA A 40 -12.71 -3.01 -9.23
N LEU A 41 -11.61 -2.40 -8.80
CA LEU A 41 -11.64 -1.08 -8.17
C LEU A 41 -12.08 -0.02 -9.18
N ASP A 42 -12.75 1.01 -8.67
CA ASP A 42 -12.96 2.24 -9.44
C ASP A 42 -11.58 2.84 -9.82
N PRO A 43 -11.41 3.44 -11.01
CA PRO A 43 -10.14 4.01 -11.43
C PRO A 43 -9.51 4.96 -10.40
N GLU A 44 -10.30 5.78 -9.72
CA GLU A 44 -9.77 6.70 -8.71
C GLU A 44 -9.24 5.96 -7.48
N GLU A 45 -9.93 4.89 -7.05
CA GLU A 45 -9.50 4.05 -5.94
C GLU A 45 -8.24 3.26 -6.32
N ALA A 46 -8.21 2.68 -7.53
CA ALA A 46 -7.05 1.97 -8.05
C ALA A 46 -5.80 2.84 -8.11
N GLU A 47 -5.93 4.11 -8.50
CA GLU A 47 -4.84 5.07 -8.53
C GLU A 47 -4.34 5.38 -7.11
N ARG A 48 -5.26 5.64 -6.16
CA ARG A 48 -4.92 5.90 -4.75
C ARG A 48 -4.21 4.72 -4.11
N GLU A 49 -4.71 3.50 -4.33
CA GLU A 49 -4.08 2.29 -3.82
C GLU A 49 -2.70 2.08 -4.45
N SER A 50 -2.56 2.27 -5.76
CA SER A 50 -1.27 2.15 -6.47
C SER A 50 -0.25 3.16 -5.95
N LYS A 51 -0.64 4.43 -5.76
CA LYS A 51 0.21 5.48 -5.19
C LYS A 51 0.64 5.14 -3.77
N SER A 52 -0.29 4.63 -2.95
CA SER A 52 -0.01 4.19 -1.58
C SER A 52 0.97 3.02 -1.55
N VAL A 53 0.82 2.03 -2.44
CA VAL A 53 1.74 0.90 -2.59
C VAL A 53 3.14 1.36 -2.98
N LEU A 54 3.24 2.33 -3.89
CA LEU A 54 4.53 2.87 -4.33
C LEU A 54 5.22 3.69 -3.24
N ILE A 55 4.49 4.52 -2.51
CA ILE A 55 5.01 5.24 -1.34
C ILE A 55 5.46 4.24 -0.26
N GLY A 56 4.61 3.27 0.09
CA GLY A 56 4.92 2.27 1.12
C GLY A 56 6.09 1.36 0.72
N GLY A 57 6.11 0.90 -0.53
CA GLY A 57 7.20 0.10 -1.09
C GLY A 57 8.51 0.89 -1.14
N GLY A 58 8.45 2.16 -1.55
CA GLY A 58 9.56 3.09 -1.52
C GLY A 58 10.10 3.31 -0.12
N LEU A 59 9.23 3.52 0.87
CA LEU A 59 9.59 3.63 2.28
C LEU A 59 10.39 2.41 2.75
N VAL A 60 9.86 1.20 2.51
CA VAL A 60 10.52 -0.04 2.94
C VAL A 60 11.85 -0.21 2.23
N ALA A 61 11.90 -0.06 0.91
CA ALA A 61 13.12 -0.20 0.12
C ALA A 61 14.19 0.84 0.51
N GLY A 62 13.78 2.10 0.64
CA GLY A 62 14.65 3.19 1.06
C GLY A 62 15.17 3.00 2.48
N SER A 63 14.33 2.54 3.41
CA SER A 63 14.78 2.22 4.77
C SER A 63 15.83 1.11 4.78
N ALA A 64 15.64 0.04 4.01
CA ALA A 64 16.59 -1.05 3.91
C ALA A 64 17.92 -0.59 3.29
N ALA A 65 17.86 0.18 2.20
CA ALA A 65 19.03 0.74 1.54
C ALA A 65 19.80 1.70 2.46
N GLY A 66 19.10 2.64 3.09
CA GLY A 66 19.69 3.61 4.01
C GLY A 66 20.28 2.93 5.26
N ALA A 67 19.60 1.92 5.81
CA ALA A 67 20.12 1.11 6.91
C ALA A 67 21.40 0.37 6.52
N ALA A 68 21.45 -0.22 5.32
CA ALA A 68 22.64 -0.92 4.83
C ALA A 68 23.84 0.03 4.67
N VAL A 69 23.63 1.19 4.05
CA VAL A 69 24.69 2.22 3.92
C VAL A 69 25.11 2.73 5.30
N GLY A 70 24.14 3.01 6.17
CA GLY A 70 24.39 3.47 7.54
C GLY A 70 25.17 2.45 8.36
N ALA A 71 24.89 1.15 8.21
CA ALA A 71 25.64 0.09 8.86
C ALA A 71 27.14 0.12 8.49
N VAL A 72 27.44 0.32 7.21
CA VAL A 72 28.82 0.38 6.71
C VAL A 72 29.55 1.62 7.22
N VAL A 73 28.86 2.76 7.27
CA VAL A 73 29.47 4.06 7.61
C VAL A 73 29.61 4.26 9.12
N ALA A 74 28.62 3.84 9.92
CA ALA A 74 28.52 4.18 11.34
C ALA A 74 28.05 3.02 12.23
N GLY A 75 28.04 1.78 11.72
CA GLY A 75 27.67 0.60 12.49
C GLY A 75 26.20 0.61 12.95
N PRO A 76 25.87 0.07 14.13
CA PRO A 76 24.48 -0.08 14.58
C PRO A 76 23.69 1.24 14.68
N VAL A 77 24.34 2.34 15.10
CA VAL A 77 23.68 3.66 15.15
C VAL A 77 23.35 4.15 13.74
N GLY A 78 24.25 3.90 12.78
CA GLY A 78 24.03 4.22 11.39
C GLY A 78 22.85 3.45 10.77
N VAL A 79 22.55 2.23 11.21
CA VAL A 79 21.35 1.50 10.78
C VAL A 79 20.07 2.27 11.13
N LEU A 80 19.99 2.81 12.35
CA LEU A 80 18.80 3.55 12.81
C LEU A 80 18.66 4.88 12.08
N VAL A 81 19.74 5.66 12.00
CA VAL A 81 19.73 6.97 11.35
C VAL A 81 19.59 6.83 9.83
N GLY A 82 20.36 5.94 9.22
CA GLY A 82 20.31 5.65 7.80
C GLY A 82 18.98 5.06 7.38
N GLY A 83 18.41 4.16 8.18
CA GLY A 83 17.09 3.56 7.92
C GLY A 83 15.96 4.57 7.97
N THR A 84 15.97 5.49 8.95
CA THR A 84 14.95 6.54 9.04
C THR A 84 15.04 7.56 7.92
N ILE A 85 16.24 8.07 7.61
CA ILE A 85 16.45 8.98 6.47
C ILE A 85 16.11 8.29 5.15
N GLY A 86 16.56 7.05 5.00
CA GLY A 86 16.27 6.22 3.83
C GLY A 86 14.78 5.96 3.65
N ALA A 87 14.03 5.74 4.74
CA ALA A 87 12.58 5.57 4.71
C ALA A 87 11.87 6.81 4.14
N VAL A 88 12.24 8.00 4.61
CA VAL A 88 11.64 9.26 4.14
C VAL A 88 11.98 9.50 2.66
N ALA A 89 13.26 9.37 2.30
CA ALA A 89 13.70 9.53 0.92
C ALA A 89 13.03 8.48 -0.01
N GLY A 90 12.90 7.26 0.47
CA GLY A 90 12.25 6.16 -0.22
C GLY A 90 10.75 6.39 -0.42
N ALA A 91 10.04 6.88 0.59
CA ALA A 91 8.61 7.20 0.49
C ALA A 91 8.34 8.28 -0.58
N ILE A 92 9.13 9.36 -0.53
CA ILE A 92 9.05 10.47 -1.51
C ILE A 92 9.40 9.96 -2.91
N GLY A 93 10.52 9.23 -3.03
CA GLY A 93 10.97 8.67 -4.31
C GLY A 93 9.98 7.65 -4.89
N GLY A 94 9.35 6.84 -4.05
CA GLY A 94 8.31 5.89 -4.42
C GLY A 94 7.06 6.58 -4.95
N GLY A 95 6.57 7.61 -4.25
CA GLY A 95 5.43 8.43 -4.72
C GLY A 95 5.71 9.09 -6.07
N ALA A 96 6.89 9.67 -6.25
CA ALA A 96 7.29 10.31 -7.52
C ALA A 96 7.46 9.29 -8.66
N ALA A 97 8.05 8.12 -8.39
CA ALA A 97 8.15 7.04 -9.37
C ALA A 97 6.77 6.53 -9.81
N GLY A 98 5.80 6.52 -8.89
CA GLY A 98 4.41 6.17 -9.19
C GLY A 98 3.75 7.09 -10.21
N GLU A 99 3.96 8.40 -10.08
CA GLU A 99 3.38 9.40 -11.00
C GLU A 99 4.00 9.32 -12.41
N LEU A 100 5.25 8.86 -12.52
CA LEU A 100 5.90 8.63 -13.82
C LEU A 100 5.39 7.39 -14.56
N VAL A 101 4.92 6.38 -13.82
CA VAL A 101 4.36 5.14 -14.40
C VAL A 101 2.90 5.35 -14.81
N ASN A 102 2.21 6.34 -14.22
CA ASN A 102 0.82 6.69 -14.54
C ASN A 102 0.67 8.18 -14.94
N PRO A 103 1.00 8.57 -16.19
CA PRO A 103 1.08 9.98 -16.59
C PRO A 103 -0.25 10.76 -16.64
N GLU A 104 -1.39 10.14 -16.33
CA GLU A 104 -2.71 10.81 -16.28
C GLU A 104 -3.02 11.44 -14.91
N SER A 105 -2.23 11.14 -13.87
CA SER A 105 -2.40 11.68 -12.52
C SER A 105 -1.58 12.95 -12.31
N THR A 106 -2.08 14.11 -12.77
CA THR A 106 -1.38 15.38 -12.56
C THR A 106 -1.68 15.98 -11.19
N THR A 107 -0.61 16.29 -10.46
CA THR A 107 -0.46 17.34 -9.43
C THR A 107 -1.22 17.15 -8.12
N SER A 108 -0.47 16.90 -7.04
CA SER A 108 -0.43 17.83 -5.90
C SER A 108 0.71 17.45 -4.97
N ALA A 109 1.69 18.35 -4.93
CA ALA A 109 2.72 18.43 -3.92
C ALA A 109 2.10 18.99 -2.63
N ASP A 110 2.00 18.18 -1.59
CA ASP A 110 2.08 18.60 -0.18
C ASP A 110 1.79 17.37 0.68
N ASP A 111 2.83 16.58 0.99
CA ASP A 111 2.81 15.79 2.22
C ASP A 111 4.24 15.59 2.70
N ALA A 112 4.87 16.72 3.07
CA ALA A 112 6.04 16.68 3.91
C ALA A 112 5.56 16.39 5.35
N PRO A 113 6.09 15.35 6.03
CA PRO A 113 5.81 15.16 7.45
C PRO A 113 6.45 16.33 8.22
N LYS A 114 5.65 17.34 8.54
CA LYS A 114 5.88 18.17 9.72
C LYS A 114 5.42 17.31 10.88
N ASP A 115 6.34 16.90 11.74
CA ASP A 115 6.11 16.60 13.16
C ASP A 115 7.26 15.73 13.69
N ALA A 116 8.45 16.32 13.80
CA ALA A 116 9.50 15.81 14.69
C ALA A 116 10.57 16.87 14.93
N GLU A 117 10.25 17.87 15.76
CA GLU A 117 11.13 18.55 16.73
C GLU A 117 10.56 19.95 17.03
N ASP A 118 10.05 20.16 18.25
CA ASP A 118 10.76 20.99 19.24
C ASP A 118 10.02 20.93 20.59
N THR A 119 10.45 20.01 21.46
CA THR A 119 10.13 20.09 22.88
C THR A 119 11.30 20.79 23.57
N HIS A 120 11.22 22.11 23.77
CA HIS A 120 11.82 22.73 24.95
C HIS A 120 11.37 24.17 25.22
N ARG A 121 10.97 24.39 26.47
CA ARG A 121 11.18 25.59 27.31
C ARG A 121 10.01 26.59 27.40
N GLY A 122 9.27 26.50 28.50
CA GLY A 122 8.33 27.53 28.93
C GLY A 122 7.76 27.28 30.32
N THR A 123 8.56 27.46 31.36
CA THR A 123 8.10 27.52 32.76
C THR A 123 7.20 28.76 32.93
N PRO A 124 6.00 28.67 33.55
CA PRO A 124 5.18 29.86 33.77
C PRO A 124 5.60 30.57 35.07
N PRO A 125 5.69 31.91 35.12
CA PRO A 125 5.58 32.63 36.37
C PRO A 125 4.12 32.98 36.68
N ARG A 126 3.87 33.15 37.98
CA ARG A 126 2.59 33.41 38.65
C ARG A 126 1.83 34.62 38.15
#